data_AF-A0A1T5HT31-F1
#
_entry.id   AF-A0A1T5HT31-F1
#
_cell.length_a   1.000
_cell.length_b   1.000
_cell.length_c   1.000
_cell.angle_alpha   90.00
_cell.angle_beta   90.00
_cell.angle_gamma   90.00
#
_symmetry.space_group_name_H-M   'P 1'
#
loop_
_entity.id
_entity.type
_entity.pdbx_description
1 polymer ?
#
loop_
_entity_poly.entity_id
_entity_poly.type
_entity_poly.pdbx_seq_one_letter_code
_entity_poly.pdbx_strand_id
1 'polypeptide(L)'
;MNKTIILLSFVCSFALQANTQTYNNAIVSEDSSWATLVYGLSAYNIPCYVETQHVYFKGDSSIASVSYKKVFSSSDRLHENINFEGLIREHNEKTFFIPASFDEEYLLYDFSFEAGSFFEYKDFRTRESVSLYVNNVDFIEINGFSKKRIEITASPDAEWIVDTWVEEIGSLSGILYPCYKSFLDGGVRNLLCYSHKNELIYVNPFYSECYYDSVGDITLVQTTEADNYNVFPNPVSDAINISCIDNTILLIEVFDNLGRRVYSQTHNETINVSSFSKGLLLLKVYDANQQVSLFKIIKK
;
A
#
# COMPACT_ATOMS: atom_id res chain seq x y z
N MET A 1 51.84 46.33 42.66
CA MET A 1 52.07 46.06 41.22
C MET A 1 51.40 44.75 40.86
N ASN A 2 50.45 44.83 39.91
CA ASN A 2 49.77 43.81 39.11
C ASN A 2 49.15 42.58 39.82
N LYS A 3 47.83 42.66 40.05
CA LYS A 3 46.97 41.46 40.13
C LYS A 3 46.30 41.28 38.76
N THR A 4 46.74 40.29 38.02
CA THR A 4 46.16 39.86 36.75
C THR A 4 44.82 39.17 37.01
N ILE A 5 43.73 39.70 36.48
CA ILE A 5 42.40 39.07 36.50
C ILE A 5 42.30 38.22 35.23
N ILE A 6 42.21 36.89 35.38
CA ILE A 6 41.93 35.97 34.28
C ILE A 6 40.42 35.74 34.25
N LEU A 7 39.76 36.22 33.19
CA LEU A 7 38.35 35.99 32.93
C LEU A 7 38.21 34.66 32.17
N LEU A 8 37.79 33.60 32.84
CA LEU A 8 37.45 32.32 32.19
C LEU A 8 36.02 32.45 31.62
N SER A 9 35.89 32.57 30.30
CA SER A 9 34.60 32.49 29.62
C SER A 9 34.18 31.03 29.49
N PHE A 10 33.15 30.62 30.23
CA PHE A 10 32.54 29.29 30.14
C PHE A 10 31.56 29.28 28.96
N VAL A 11 31.99 28.78 27.79
CA VAL A 11 31.10 28.57 26.64
C VAL A 11 30.38 27.24 26.87
N CYS A 12 29.11 27.32 27.29
CA CYS A 12 28.24 26.17 27.45
C CYS A 12 27.62 25.84 26.09
N SER A 13 28.26 24.94 25.33
CA SER A 13 27.71 24.38 24.11
C SER A 13 26.59 23.39 24.45
N PHE A 14 25.35 23.86 24.35
CA PHE A 14 24.18 22.98 24.33
C PHE A 14 24.21 22.20 23.01
N ALA A 15 24.60 20.92 23.07
CA ALA A 15 24.34 19.99 22.00
C ALA A 15 22.84 19.68 21.99
N LEU A 16 22.13 20.19 20.98
CA LEU A 16 20.79 19.72 20.63
C LEU A 16 20.93 18.24 20.23
N GLN A 17 20.64 17.34 21.16
CA GLN A 17 20.41 15.94 20.81
C GLN A 17 19.07 15.89 20.07
N ALA A 18 19.16 15.80 18.73
CA ALA A 18 18.04 15.36 17.93
C ALA A 18 17.77 13.90 18.33
N ASN A 19 16.73 13.67 19.12
CA ASN A 19 16.17 12.33 19.29
C ASN A 19 15.53 11.93 17.97
N THR A 20 16.28 11.22 17.12
CA THR A 20 15.67 10.39 16.09
C THR A 20 14.99 9.24 16.83
N GLN A 21 13.67 9.31 17.00
CA GLN A 21 12.88 8.13 17.33
C GLN A 21 12.94 7.21 16.10
N THR A 22 13.83 6.21 16.14
CA THR A 22 13.73 5.05 15.30
C THR A 22 12.47 4.30 15.73
N TYR A 23 11.36 4.55 15.05
CA TYR A 23 10.18 3.71 15.16
C TYR A 23 10.54 2.36 14.54
N ASN A 24 10.93 1.39 15.38
CA ASN A 24 10.90 -0.02 15.00
C ASN A 24 9.42 -0.44 14.99
N ASN A 25 8.71 -0.06 13.95
CA ASN A 25 7.35 -0.52 13.75
C ASN A 25 7.43 -1.88 13.06
N ALA A 26 6.89 -2.90 13.73
CA ALA A 26 6.79 -4.26 13.21
C ALA A 26 5.42 -4.44 12.52
N ILE A 27 5.30 -5.28 11.49
CA ILE A 27 3.98 -5.61 10.91
C ILE A 27 3.05 -6.17 11.99
N VAL A 28 3.60 -7.03 12.85
CA VAL A 28 2.88 -7.77 13.89
C VAL A 28 2.77 -6.91 15.14
N SER A 29 1.75 -6.04 15.14
CA SER A 29 1.35 -5.21 16.27
C SER A 29 -0.15 -5.33 16.56
N GLU A 30 -0.53 -5.33 17.84
CA GLU A 30 -1.95 -5.31 18.25
C GLU A 30 -2.63 -3.98 17.98
N ASP A 31 -1.85 -2.92 17.73
CA ASP A 31 -2.37 -1.60 17.38
C ASP A 31 -2.71 -1.48 15.89
N SER A 32 -2.45 -2.52 15.10
CA SER A 32 -2.59 -2.53 13.64
C SER A 32 -3.92 -3.14 13.19
N SER A 33 -4.53 -2.54 12.16
CA SER A 33 -5.71 -3.09 11.48
C SER A 33 -5.69 -2.81 9.98
N TRP A 34 -6.22 -3.75 9.20
CA TRP A 34 -6.27 -3.70 7.74
C TRP A 34 -7.71 -3.83 7.28
N ALA A 35 -8.16 -2.94 6.38
CA ALA A 35 -9.43 -3.08 5.68
C ALA A 35 -9.15 -3.47 4.23
N THR A 36 -9.54 -4.68 3.85
CA THR A 36 -9.28 -5.25 2.52
C THR A 36 -10.58 -5.46 1.80
N LEU A 37 -10.75 -4.76 0.67
CA LEU A 37 -11.88 -4.99 -0.24
C LEU A 37 -11.72 -6.34 -0.89
N VAL A 38 -12.81 -7.10 -0.93
CA VAL A 38 -12.94 -8.33 -1.68
C VAL A 38 -14.12 -8.16 -2.62
N TYR A 39 -13.92 -8.39 -3.91
CA TYR A 39 -15.04 -8.45 -4.84
C TYR A 39 -14.89 -9.57 -5.85
N GLY A 40 -16.00 -10.26 -6.11
CA GLY A 40 -16.09 -11.31 -7.12
C GLY A 40 -16.51 -10.72 -8.46
N LEU A 41 -15.99 -11.26 -9.55
CA LEU A 41 -16.40 -10.89 -10.90
C LEU A 41 -17.28 -12.00 -11.50
N SER A 42 -18.43 -11.61 -12.04
CA SER A 42 -19.29 -12.51 -12.82
C SER A 42 -18.92 -12.47 -14.30
N ALA A 43 -19.70 -13.17 -15.14
CA ALA A 43 -19.59 -13.07 -16.59
C ALA A 43 -19.56 -11.59 -17.03
N TYR A 44 -18.73 -11.27 -18.02
CA TYR A 44 -18.52 -9.90 -18.52
C TYR A 44 -17.84 -8.93 -17.53
N ASN A 45 -17.10 -9.42 -16.53
CA ASN A 45 -16.37 -8.60 -15.54
C ASN A 45 -17.26 -7.65 -14.72
N ILE A 46 -18.51 -8.05 -14.48
CA ILE A 46 -19.43 -7.29 -13.63
C ILE A 46 -19.23 -7.73 -12.17
N PRO A 47 -18.94 -6.81 -11.22
CA PRO A 47 -18.87 -7.16 -9.81
C PRO A 47 -20.18 -7.79 -9.33
N CYS A 48 -20.11 -8.99 -8.77
CA CYS A 48 -21.29 -9.74 -8.30
C CYS A 48 -21.30 -9.96 -6.79
N TYR A 49 -20.17 -9.67 -6.14
CA TYR A 49 -19.97 -9.84 -4.72
C TYR A 49 -19.03 -8.74 -4.26
N VAL A 50 -19.33 -8.11 -3.12
CA VAL A 50 -18.49 -7.09 -2.50
C VAL A 50 -18.58 -7.27 -1.00
N GLU A 51 -17.43 -7.29 -0.34
CA GLU A 51 -17.31 -7.18 1.10
C GLU A 51 -16.00 -6.48 1.45
N THR A 52 -15.90 -5.94 2.66
CA THR A 52 -14.63 -5.49 3.21
C THR A 52 -14.29 -6.32 4.42
N GLN A 53 -13.20 -7.07 4.29
CA GLN A 53 -12.65 -7.85 5.38
C GLN A 53 -11.70 -6.98 6.20
N HIS A 54 -12.00 -6.87 7.49
CA HIS A 54 -11.11 -6.29 8.48
C HIS A 54 -10.26 -7.37 9.12
N VAL A 55 -8.95 -7.17 9.17
CA VAL A 55 -8.02 -8.05 9.88
C VAL A 55 -7.31 -7.25 10.97
N TYR A 56 -7.13 -7.84 12.15
CA TYR A 56 -6.38 -7.25 13.26
C TYR A 56 -5.74 -8.34 14.12
N PHE A 57 -4.79 -7.94 14.96
CA PHE A 57 -4.09 -8.84 15.88
C PHE A 57 -4.46 -8.54 17.33
N LYS A 58 -4.69 -9.57 18.14
CA LYS A 58 -5.05 -9.35 19.54
C LYS A 58 -4.70 -10.52 20.45
N GLY A 59 -3.86 -10.25 21.44
CA GLY A 59 -3.44 -11.25 22.40
C GLY A 59 -2.43 -12.25 21.84
N ASP A 60 -1.77 -12.91 22.78
CA ASP A 60 -0.64 -13.78 22.51
C ASP A 60 -1.04 -15.27 22.50
N SER A 61 -0.20 -16.06 21.83
CA SER A 61 -0.14 -17.51 21.92
C SER A 61 1.31 -17.96 21.86
N SER A 62 1.59 -19.20 22.27
CA SER A 62 2.92 -19.77 22.14
C SER A 62 2.85 -21.25 21.76
N ILE A 63 3.68 -21.66 20.80
CA ILE A 63 3.86 -23.05 20.39
C ILE A 63 5.34 -23.39 20.52
N ALA A 64 5.68 -24.44 21.27
CA ALA A 64 7.07 -24.88 21.47
C ALA A 64 8.05 -23.74 21.87
N SER A 65 7.60 -22.82 22.74
CA SER A 65 8.34 -21.62 23.19
C SER A 65 8.54 -20.51 22.14
N VAL A 66 8.00 -20.67 20.93
CA VAL A 66 7.90 -19.60 19.95
C VAL A 66 6.62 -18.80 20.22
N SER A 67 6.74 -17.48 20.29
CA SER A 67 5.63 -16.57 20.59
C SER A 67 4.97 -16.07 19.31
N TYR A 68 3.64 -15.94 19.34
CA TYR A 68 2.81 -15.51 18.24
C TYR A 68 1.74 -14.54 18.73
N LYS A 69 1.28 -13.66 17.84
CA LYS A 69 0.02 -12.95 18.00
C LYS A 69 -1.12 -13.75 17.38
N LYS A 70 -2.32 -13.64 17.95
CA LYS A 70 -3.54 -14.19 17.36
C LYS A 70 -4.08 -13.24 16.31
N VAL A 71 -4.51 -13.80 15.18
CA VAL A 71 -5.10 -13.08 14.06
C VAL A 71 -6.61 -13.27 14.05
N PHE A 72 -7.33 -12.18 13.90
CA PHE A 72 -8.78 -12.17 13.78
C PHE A 72 -9.22 -11.44 12.53
N SER A 73 -10.37 -11.84 11.99
CA SER A 73 -11.05 -11.11 10.93
C SER A 73 -12.53 -10.89 11.19
N SER A 74 -13.12 -9.91 10.51
CA SER A 74 -14.57 -9.73 10.39
C SER A 74 -14.89 -9.00 9.10
N SER A 75 -15.99 -9.36 8.43
CA SER A 75 -16.47 -8.68 7.21
C SER A 75 -17.66 -7.74 7.45
N ASP A 76 -18.28 -7.80 8.63
CA ASP A 76 -19.42 -6.94 8.95
C ASP A 76 -18.96 -5.59 9.51
N ARG A 77 -19.74 -4.55 9.21
CA ARG A 77 -19.41 -3.16 9.54
C ARG A 77 -19.24 -2.91 11.05
N LEU A 78 -19.91 -3.70 11.88
CA LEU A 78 -19.92 -3.56 13.33
C LEU A 78 -18.84 -4.43 14.00
N HIS A 79 -18.09 -5.22 13.22
CA HIS A 79 -17.12 -6.20 13.69
C HIS A 79 -17.69 -7.20 14.70
N GLU A 80 -18.98 -7.55 14.57
CA GLU A 80 -19.69 -8.45 15.47
C GLU A 80 -19.36 -9.93 15.21
N ASN A 81 -19.16 -10.30 13.94
CA ASN A 81 -18.82 -11.66 13.53
C ASN A 81 -17.31 -11.80 13.42
N ILE A 82 -16.68 -12.16 14.54
CA ILE A 82 -15.24 -12.32 14.64
C ILE A 82 -14.84 -13.76 14.32
N ASN A 83 -13.98 -13.92 13.33
CA ASN A 83 -13.33 -15.19 12.99
C ASN A 83 -11.91 -15.21 13.53
N PHE A 84 -11.49 -16.35 14.08
CA PHE A 84 -10.09 -16.61 14.40
C PHE A 84 -9.40 -17.19 13.16
N GLU A 85 -8.43 -16.45 12.61
CA GLU A 85 -7.76 -16.80 11.36
C GLU A 85 -6.49 -17.63 11.59
N GLY A 86 -5.83 -17.46 12.73
CA GLY A 86 -4.60 -18.18 13.02
C GLY A 86 -3.63 -17.42 13.92
N LEU A 87 -2.35 -17.78 13.82
CA LEU A 87 -1.26 -17.23 14.62
C LEU A 87 -0.21 -16.61 13.70
N ILE A 88 0.26 -15.39 14.00
CA ILE A 88 1.23 -14.65 13.20
C ILE A 88 2.42 -14.22 14.05
N ARG A 89 3.62 -14.20 13.46
CA ARG A 89 4.83 -13.69 14.11
C ARG A 89 5.80 -13.09 13.10
N GLU A 90 6.72 -12.28 13.59
CA GLU A 90 7.86 -11.77 12.83
C GLU A 90 9.18 -12.25 13.43
N HIS A 91 10.16 -12.51 12.56
CA HIS A 91 11.53 -12.81 12.95
C HIS A 91 12.47 -12.60 11.77
N ASN A 92 13.52 -11.79 11.93
CA ASN A 92 14.54 -11.50 10.90
C ASN A 92 13.93 -11.07 9.55
N GLU A 93 13.14 -9.98 9.54
CA GLU A 93 12.50 -9.40 8.34
C GLU A 93 11.48 -10.32 7.64
N LYS A 94 11.17 -11.46 8.26
CA LYS A 94 10.20 -12.44 7.76
C LYS A 94 8.98 -12.47 8.65
N THR A 95 7.82 -12.59 8.02
CA THR A 95 6.55 -12.79 8.70
C THR A 95 6.04 -14.20 8.44
N PHE A 96 5.65 -14.88 9.50
CA PHE A 96 5.20 -16.27 9.48
C PHE A 96 3.77 -16.36 9.98
N PHE A 97 2.99 -17.29 9.43
CA PHE A 97 1.59 -17.49 9.76
C PHE A 97 1.26 -18.97 9.87
N ILE A 98 0.51 -19.33 10.92
CA ILE A 98 -0.08 -20.64 11.13
C ILE A 98 -1.61 -20.44 11.01
N PRO A 99 -2.25 -20.86 9.91
CA PRO A 99 -3.69 -20.76 9.74
C PRO A 99 -4.44 -21.60 10.79
N ALA A 100 -5.59 -21.12 11.28
CA ALA A 100 -6.36 -21.79 12.33
C ALA A 100 -6.78 -23.24 12.01
N SER A 101 -6.87 -23.56 10.71
CA SER A 101 -7.26 -24.88 10.21
C SER A 101 -6.13 -25.90 10.13
N PHE A 102 -4.87 -25.50 10.32
CA PHE A 102 -3.70 -26.37 10.14
C PHE A 102 -2.60 -26.10 11.18
N ASP A 103 -1.74 -27.10 11.41
CA ASP A 103 -0.60 -26.99 12.34
C ASP A 103 0.74 -26.68 11.63
N GLU A 104 0.69 -26.22 10.37
CA GLU A 104 1.87 -25.90 9.56
C GLU A 104 2.11 -24.39 9.52
N GLU A 105 3.37 -23.98 9.68
CA GLU A 105 3.77 -22.58 9.58
C GLU A 105 4.21 -22.23 8.16
N TYR A 106 3.67 -21.13 7.63
CA TYR A 106 3.91 -20.62 6.29
C TYR A 106 4.63 -19.27 6.36
N LEU A 107 5.57 -19.05 5.43
CA LEU A 107 6.20 -17.76 5.21
C LEU A 107 5.25 -16.87 4.40
N LEU A 108 4.73 -15.80 5.00
CA LEU A 108 3.90 -14.83 4.28
C LEU A 108 4.73 -13.77 3.57
N TYR A 109 5.74 -13.25 4.26
CA TYR A 109 6.56 -12.13 3.79
C TYR A 109 8.02 -12.39 4.08
N ASP A 110 8.88 -11.99 3.17
CA ASP A 110 10.33 -11.89 3.35
C ASP A 110 10.79 -10.55 2.78
N PHE A 111 10.96 -9.57 3.67
CA PHE A 111 11.39 -8.23 3.28
C PHE A 111 12.89 -8.14 3.03
N SER A 112 13.66 -9.22 3.20
CA SER A 112 15.10 -9.25 2.89
C SER A 112 15.39 -9.41 1.39
N PHE A 113 14.37 -9.68 0.57
CA PHE A 113 14.55 -9.85 -0.88
C PHE A 113 15.11 -8.62 -1.58
N GLU A 114 15.88 -8.89 -2.63
CA GLU A 114 16.54 -7.92 -3.49
C GLU A 114 15.96 -7.97 -4.91
N ALA A 115 15.90 -6.81 -5.58
CA ALA A 115 15.44 -6.72 -6.96
C ALA A 115 16.29 -7.62 -7.87
N GLY A 116 15.66 -8.32 -8.80
CA GLY A 116 16.33 -9.26 -9.69
C GLY A 116 16.37 -10.71 -9.22
N SER A 117 15.89 -11.00 -8.02
CA SER A 117 15.88 -12.36 -7.46
C SER A 117 14.60 -13.13 -7.77
N PHE A 118 14.71 -14.46 -7.81
CA PHE A 118 13.58 -15.38 -7.81
C PHE A 118 13.37 -15.96 -6.41
N PHE A 119 12.12 -16.26 -6.07
CA PHE A 119 11.77 -16.96 -4.84
C PHE A 119 10.58 -17.89 -5.05
N GLU A 120 10.55 -18.99 -4.29
CA GLU A 120 9.40 -19.88 -4.23
C GLU A 120 8.44 -19.39 -3.15
N TYR A 121 7.17 -19.17 -3.52
CA TYR A 121 6.11 -18.80 -2.59
C TYR A 121 5.11 -19.95 -2.47
N LYS A 122 4.89 -20.43 -1.24
CA LYS A 122 3.92 -21.48 -0.92
C LYS A 122 2.68 -20.86 -0.28
N ASP A 123 1.55 -20.95 -0.97
CA ASP A 123 0.30 -20.38 -0.47
C ASP A 123 -0.35 -21.27 0.59
N PHE A 124 -0.71 -20.73 1.74
CA PHE A 124 -1.31 -21.54 2.82
C PHE A 124 -2.76 -21.97 2.54
N ARG A 125 -3.46 -21.30 1.60
CA ARG A 125 -4.88 -21.54 1.31
C ARG A 125 -5.03 -22.67 0.30
N THR A 126 -4.20 -22.67 -0.75
CA THR A 126 -4.18 -23.74 -1.77
C THR A 126 -3.15 -24.82 -1.47
N ARG A 127 -2.12 -24.51 -0.67
CA ARG A 127 -0.94 -25.36 -0.37
C ARG A 127 -0.04 -25.63 -1.58
N GLU A 128 -0.29 -24.92 -2.67
CA GLU A 128 0.52 -24.96 -3.88
C GLU A 128 1.71 -24.01 -3.78
N SER A 129 2.70 -24.19 -4.64
CA SER A 129 3.88 -23.33 -4.72
C SER A 129 4.06 -22.78 -6.11
N VAL A 130 4.55 -21.54 -6.19
CA VAL A 130 4.84 -20.85 -7.44
C VAL A 130 6.17 -20.11 -7.33
N SER A 131 6.94 -20.13 -8.42
CA SER A 131 8.15 -19.32 -8.56
C SER A 131 7.77 -17.91 -8.96
N LEU A 132 8.19 -16.92 -8.19
CA LEU A 132 7.93 -15.49 -8.41
C LEU A 132 9.24 -14.73 -8.53
N TYR A 133 9.15 -13.54 -9.13
CA TYR A 133 10.27 -12.66 -9.38
C TYR A 133 10.11 -11.33 -8.65
N VAL A 134 11.18 -10.86 -8.03
CA VAL A 134 11.26 -9.56 -7.37
C VAL A 134 11.62 -8.54 -8.43
N ASN A 135 10.61 -7.91 -9.01
CA ASN A 135 10.76 -6.98 -10.12
C ASN A 135 11.49 -5.70 -9.72
N ASN A 136 11.10 -5.12 -8.59
CA ASN A 136 11.67 -3.88 -8.10
C ASN A 136 11.64 -3.82 -6.58
N VAL A 137 12.67 -3.17 -6.02
CA VAL A 137 12.77 -2.85 -4.61
C VAL A 137 13.14 -1.38 -4.51
N ASP A 138 12.23 -0.58 -3.98
CA ASP A 138 12.41 0.85 -3.79
C ASP A 138 11.86 1.30 -2.44
N PHE A 139 11.87 2.62 -2.22
CA PHE A 139 11.29 3.24 -1.04
C PHE A 139 10.22 4.23 -1.46
N ILE A 140 9.07 4.19 -0.79
CA ILE A 140 7.97 5.11 -0.98
C ILE A 140 7.71 5.90 0.29
N GLU A 141 7.23 7.12 0.15
CA GLU A 141 6.84 7.94 1.30
C GLU A 141 5.38 7.70 1.66
N ILE A 142 5.11 7.29 2.90
CA ILE A 142 3.77 7.15 3.47
C ILE A 142 3.75 7.92 4.80
N ASN A 143 2.89 8.93 4.91
CA ASN A 143 2.80 9.84 6.06
C ASN A 143 4.15 10.44 6.49
N GLY A 144 4.99 10.83 5.53
CA GLY A 144 6.30 11.42 5.79
C GLY A 144 7.38 10.42 6.22
N PHE A 145 7.06 9.11 6.26
CA PHE A 145 8.01 8.05 6.53
C PHE A 145 8.36 7.30 5.25
N SER A 146 9.66 7.06 5.06
CA SER A 146 10.16 6.20 3.99
C SER A 146 9.90 4.73 4.33
N LYS A 147 9.17 4.01 3.49
CA LYS A 147 8.85 2.58 3.63
C LYS A 147 9.46 1.79 2.48
N LYS A 148 10.16 0.69 2.77
CA LYS A 148 10.62 -0.23 1.72
C LYS A 148 9.40 -0.84 1.03
N ARG A 149 9.49 -0.99 -0.28
CA ARG A 149 8.47 -1.61 -1.10
C ARG A 149 9.10 -2.64 -2.03
N ILE A 150 8.43 -3.77 -2.17
CA ILE A 150 8.82 -4.87 -3.03
C ILE A 150 7.68 -5.11 -4.03
N GLU A 151 7.97 -4.93 -5.31
CA GLU A 151 7.06 -5.25 -6.42
C GLU A 151 7.38 -6.64 -6.94
N ILE A 152 6.37 -7.50 -7.00
CA ILE A 152 6.51 -8.92 -7.36
C ILE A 152 5.78 -9.18 -8.68
N THR A 153 6.41 -9.93 -9.56
CA THR A 153 5.83 -10.37 -10.84
C THR A 153 5.98 -11.89 -11.01
N ALA A 154 5.30 -12.46 -12.00
CA ALA A 154 5.43 -13.89 -12.31
C ALA A 154 6.77 -14.25 -12.97
N SER A 155 7.41 -13.28 -13.64
CA SER A 155 8.71 -13.44 -14.31
C SER A 155 9.34 -12.07 -14.59
N PRO A 156 10.62 -12.00 -15.01
CA PRO A 156 11.29 -10.74 -15.33
C PRO A 156 10.63 -9.95 -16.47
N ASP A 157 10.00 -10.64 -17.41
CA ASP A 157 9.35 -10.05 -18.59
C ASP A 157 7.83 -9.86 -18.41
N ALA A 158 7.28 -10.18 -17.23
CA ALA A 158 5.86 -10.09 -16.98
C ALA A 158 5.39 -8.62 -16.96
N GLU A 159 4.36 -8.31 -17.75
CA GLU A 159 3.82 -6.94 -17.87
C GLU A 159 2.96 -6.52 -16.66
N TRP A 160 2.59 -7.45 -15.78
CA TRP A 160 1.68 -7.19 -14.66
C TRP A 160 2.31 -7.56 -13.31
N ILE A 161 2.06 -6.69 -12.33
CA ILE A 161 2.43 -6.89 -10.94
C ILE A 161 1.47 -7.91 -10.31
N VAL A 162 2.05 -9.01 -9.80
CA VAL A 162 1.36 -10.03 -9.01
C VAL A 162 0.92 -9.44 -7.68
N ASP A 163 1.85 -8.82 -6.98
CA ASP A 163 1.61 -8.24 -5.68
C ASP A 163 2.63 -7.15 -5.35
N THR A 164 2.32 -6.37 -4.32
CA THR A 164 3.23 -5.34 -3.80
C THR A 164 3.23 -5.40 -2.29
N TRP A 165 4.42 -5.58 -1.72
CA TRP A 165 4.61 -5.61 -0.27
C TRP A 165 5.23 -4.30 0.17
N VAL A 166 4.66 -3.70 1.21
CA VAL A 166 5.20 -2.49 1.82
C VAL A 166 5.57 -2.81 3.26
N GLU A 167 6.79 -2.46 3.65
CA GLU A 167 7.30 -2.69 4.99
C GLU A 167 6.35 -2.09 6.04
N GLU A 168 6.16 -2.80 7.15
CA GLU A 168 5.22 -2.48 8.24
C GLU A 168 3.72 -2.55 7.88
N ILE A 169 3.37 -2.61 6.60
CA ILE A 169 1.98 -2.67 6.12
C ILE A 169 1.63 -4.08 5.59
N GLY A 170 2.57 -4.77 4.94
CA GLY A 170 2.33 -6.05 4.28
C GLY A 170 1.85 -5.90 2.82
N SER A 171 1.10 -6.88 2.33
CA SER A 171 0.59 -6.90 0.96
C SER A 171 -0.49 -5.85 0.71
N LEU A 172 -0.41 -5.16 -0.44
CA LEU A 172 -1.48 -4.30 -0.95
C LEU A 172 -2.71 -5.09 -1.45
N SER A 173 -2.67 -6.42 -1.41
CA SER A 173 -3.83 -7.31 -1.57
C SER A 173 -4.48 -7.70 -0.23
N GLY A 174 -3.93 -7.23 0.90
CA GLY A 174 -4.38 -7.52 2.27
C GLY A 174 -3.38 -8.38 3.05
N ILE A 175 -3.30 -8.18 4.37
CA ILE A 175 -2.23 -8.73 5.22
C ILE A 175 -2.13 -10.28 5.21
N LEU A 176 -3.24 -10.99 5.03
CA LEU A 176 -3.28 -12.46 4.89
C LEU A 176 -3.37 -12.94 3.44
N TYR A 177 -3.25 -12.02 2.48
CA TYR A 177 -3.43 -12.31 1.06
C TYR A 177 -2.23 -11.98 0.16
N PRO A 178 -0.97 -12.19 0.59
CA PRO A 178 0.15 -12.01 -0.32
C PRO A 178 0.02 -12.95 -1.53
N CYS A 179 0.45 -12.45 -2.69
CA CYS A 179 0.49 -13.16 -3.97
C CYS A 179 -0.81 -13.85 -4.37
N TYR A 180 -1.97 -13.41 -3.86
CA TYR A 180 -3.28 -14.04 -4.08
C TYR A 180 -3.60 -14.28 -5.56
N LYS A 181 -3.25 -13.32 -6.42
CA LYS A 181 -3.50 -13.36 -7.87
C LYS A 181 -2.76 -14.48 -8.60
N SER A 182 -1.76 -15.11 -7.98
CA SER A 182 -1.05 -16.26 -8.57
C SER A 182 -1.75 -17.59 -8.35
N PHE A 183 -2.75 -17.66 -7.45
CA PHE A 183 -3.37 -18.93 -7.04
C PHE A 183 -4.87 -18.99 -7.23
N LEU A 184 -5.56 -17.84 -7.17
CA LEU A 184 -7.02 -17.81 -7.14
C LEU A 184 -7.56 -16.81 -8.16
N ASP A 185 -8.30 -17.32 -9.14
CA ASP A 185 -8.99 -16.55 -10.17
C ASP A 185 -10.41 -16.14 -9.72
N GLY A 186 -10.98 -15.13 -10.39
CA GLY A 186 -12.39 -14.75 -10.26
C GLY A 186 -12.74 -13.87 -9.04
N GLY A 187 -11.78 -13.62 -8.16
CA GLY A 187 -11.88 -12.64 -7.07
C GLY A 187 -10.78 -11.60 -7.16
N VAL A 188 -11.06 -10.38 -6.74
CA VAL A 188 -10.07 -9.31 -6.59
C VAL A 188 -9.98 -8.94 -5.12
N ARG A 189 -8.75 -8.72 -4.65
CA ARG A 189 -8.48 -8.18 -3.32
C ARG A 189 -7.60 -6.96 -3.42
N ASN A 190 -8.02 -5.90 -2.74
CA ASN A 190 -7.25 -4.66 -2.64
C ASN A 190 -7.29 -4.19 -1.19
N LEU A 191 -6.12 -3.94 -0.60
CA LEU A 191 -6.03 -3.21 0.64
C LEU A 191 -6.62 -1.82 0.40
N LEU A 192 -7.71 -1.49 1.08
CA LEU A 192 -8.29 -0.16 1.07
C LEU A 192 -7.50 0.74 2.01
N CYS A 193 -7.31 0.28 3.24
CA CYS A 193 -6.74 1.09 4.30
C CYS A 193 -5.94 0.26 5.29
N TYR A 194 -4.90 0.86 5.83
CA TYR A 194 -4.16 0.36 6.99
C TYR A 194 -4.13 1.43 8.07
N SER A 195 -4.47 1.04 9.30
CA SER A 195 -4.47 1.92 10.46
C SER A 195 -3.57 1.37 11.56
N HIS A 196 -2.90 2.27 12.28
CA HIS A 196 -2.07 1.95 13.42
C HIS A 196 -2.40 2.89 14.58
N LYS A 197 -2.67 2.37 15.78
CA LYS A 197 -3.08 3.16 16.95
C LYS A 197 -4.30 4.06 16.68
N ASN A 198 -5.26 3.54 15.91
CA ASN A 198 -6.44 4.25 15.41
C ASN A 198 -6.16 5.45 14.48
N GLU A 199 -4.92 5.62 14.01
CA GLU A 199 -4.58 6.60 12.98
C GLU A 199 -4.54 5.92 11.61
N LEU A 200 -5.11 6.58 10.60
CA LEU A 200 -5.12 6.09 9.23
C LEU A 200 -3.74 6.34 8.60
N ILE A 201 -2.97 5.27 8.40
CA ILE A 201 -1.59 5.36 7.93
C ILE A 201 -1.50 5.25 6.41
N TYR A 202 -2.26 4.34 5.82
CA TYR A 202 -2.33 4.16 4.37
C TYR A 202 -3.77 4.16 3.91
N VAL A 203 -4.01 4.84 2.79
CA VAL A 203 -5.27 4.84 2.05
C VAL A 203 -4.96 4.55 0.60
N ASN A 204 -5.66 3.58 0.05
CA ASN A 204 -5.58 3.26 -1.36
C ASN A 204 -6.19 4.40 -2.17
N PRO A 205 -5.41 5.07 -3.03
CA PRO A 205 -5.86 6.29 -3.70
C PRO A 205 -6.96 6.05 -4.75
N PHE A 206 -7.25 4.79 -5.11
CA PHE A 206 -8.31 4.45 -6.04
C PHE A 206 -9.70 4.36 -5.40
N TYR A 207 -9.76 4.34 -4.07
CA TYR A 207 -10.99 4.17 -3.30
C TYR A 207 -11.23 5.40 -2.42
N SER A 208 -12.49 5.81 -2.33
CA SER A 208 -12.93 6.94 -1.50
C SER A 208 -13.08 6.57 -0.03
N GLU A 209 -13.31 5.27 0.25
CA GLU A 209 -13.67 4.77 1.56
C GLU A 209 -12.81 3.56 1.95
N CYS A 210 -12.71 3.33 3.25
CA CYS A 210 -12.06 2.15 3.83
C CYS A 210 -13.03 0.97 4.03
N TYR A 211 -14.29 1.10 3.57
CA TYR A 211 -15.31 0.08 3.75
C TYR A 211 -16.31 0.11 2.60
N TYR A 212 -16.58 -1.05 2.03
CA TYR A 212 -17.63 -1.31 1.06
C TYR A 212 -18.28 -2.67 1.36
N ASP A 213 -19.60 -2.72 1.38
CA ASP A 213 -20.42 -3.93 1.62
C ASP A 213 -21.45 -4.19 0.52
N SER A 214 -21.47 -3.36 -0.53
CA SER A 214 -22.36 -3.55 -1.67
C SER A 214 -21.70 -3.19 -3.00
N VAL A 215 -22.14 -3.87 -4.07
CA VAL A 215 -21.68 -3.63 -5.45
C VAL A 215 -21.92 -2.18 -5.89
N GLY A 216 -23.06 -1.60 -5.50
CA GLY A 216 -23.43 -0.24 -5.88
C GLY A 216 -22.60 0.84 -5.19
N ASP A 217 -22.01 0.49 -4.03
CA ASP A 217 -21.31 1.44 -3.17
C ASP A 217 -19.83 1.55 -3.51
N ILE A 218 -19.27 0.68 -4.37
CA ILE A 218 -17.90 0.84 -4.86
C ILE A 218 -17.81 2.12 -5.71
N THR A 219 -17.64 3.22 -5.00
CA THR A 219 -17.24 4.49 -5.55
C THR A 219 -15.73 4.45 -5.60
N LEU A 220 -15.21 3.92 -6.71
CA LEU A 220 -13.86 4.30 -7.09
C LEU A 220 -13.83 5.82 -7.11
N VAL A 221 -12.75 6.45 -6.64
CA VAL A 221 -12.57 7.90 -6.71
C VAL A 221 -12.98 8.32 -8.12
N GLN A 222 -14.14 8.98 -8.19
CA GLN A 222 -14.70 9.37 -9.47
C GLN A 222 -13.74 10.37 -10.05
N THR A 223 -13.46 10.21 -11.34
CA THR A 223 -12.93 11.33 -12.07
C THR A 223 -13.97 12.42 -11.93
N THR A 224 -13.69 13.48 -11.18
CA THR A 224 -14.44 14.69 -11.42
C THR A 224 -14.11 15.02 -12.86
N GLU A 225 -15.02 14.73 -13.79
CA GLU A 225 -15.25 15.66 -14.90
C GLU A 225 -15.64 16.97 -14.21
N ALA A 226 -14.64 17.65 -13.63
CA ALA A 226 -14.78 19.03 -13.33
C ALA A 226 -14.96 19.62 -14.72
N ASP A 227 -16.13 20.18 -14.99
CA ASP A 227 -16.53 20.75 -16.30
C ASP A 227 -15.45 21.67 -16.91
N ASN A 228 -14.51 22.11 -16.07
CA ASN A 228 -13.38 22.97 -16.38
C ASN A 228 -12.10 22.24 -16.81
N TYR A 229 -12.02 20.90 -16.84
CA TYR A 229 -10.79 20.18 -17.24
C TYR A 229 -11.06 19.12 -18.31
N ASN A 230 -10.29 19.18 -19.40
CA ASN A 230 -10.20 18.10 -20.37
C ASN A 230 -8.81 17.45 -20.29
N VAL A 231 -8.78 16.13 -20.08
CA VAL A 231 -7.55 15.34 -20.02
C VAL A 231 -7.52 14.33 -21.17
N PHE A 232 -6.55 14.44 -22.06
CA PHE A 232 -6.51 13.66 -23.31
C PHE A 232 -5.08 13.46 -23.85
N PRO A 233 -4.85 12.42 -24.67
CA PRO A 233 -5.77 11.32 -24.95
C PRO A 233 -5.89 10.38 -23.75
N ASN A 234 -7.02 9.72 -23.61
CA ASN A 234 -7.20 8.60 -22.69
C ASN A 234 -8.00 7.52 -23.43
N PRO A 235 -7.41 6.35 -23.76
CA PRO A 235 -6.07 5.88 -23.38
C PRO A 235 -4.89 6.65 -24.01
N VAL A 236 -3.74 6.65 -23.33
CA VAL A 236 -2.51 7.38 -23.71
C VAL A 236 -1.35 6.44 -24.04
N SER A 237 -0.46 6.87 -24.95
CA SER A 237 0.80 6.18 -25.26
C SER A 237 2.02 6.97 -24.79
N ASP A 238 2.14 8.25 -25.21
CA ASP A 238 3.39 9.00 -25.02
C ASP A 238 3.24 10.22 -24.12
N ALA A 239 2.16 11.00 -24.28
CA ALA A 239 1.95 12.21 -23.50
C ALA A 239 0.47 12.45 -23.20
N ILE A 240 0.19 12.86 -21.96
CA ILE A 240 -1.12 13.32 -21.48
C ILE A 240 -1.13 14.84 -21.59
N ASN A 241 -2.19 15.43 -22.13
CA ASN A 241 -2.45 16.86 -22.12
C ASN A 241 -3.64 17.15 -21.22
N ILE A 242 -3.55 18.24 -20.48
CA ILE A 242 -4.58 18.74 -19.57
C ILE A 242 -4.87 20.17 -19.99
N SER A 243 -6.07 20.43 -20.47
CA SER A 243 -6.53 21.79 -20.72
C SER A 243 -7.55 22.18 -19.66
N CYS A 244 -7.43 23.39 -19.12
CA CYS A 244 -8.36 23.93 -18.14
C CYS A 244 -9.10 25.17 -18.67
N ILE A 245 -10.40 25.32 -18.35
CA ILE A 245 -11.19 26.52 -18.58
C ILE A 245 -11.21 27.34 -17.28
N ASP A 246 -10.81 28.60 -17.37
CA ASP A 246 -10.89 29.61 -16.30
C ASP A 246 -10.13 29.30 -14.99
N ASN A 247 -9.12 28.44 -15.05
CA ASN A 247 -8.31 28.08 -13.88
C ASN A 247 -6.84 27.86 -14.27
N THR A 248 -5.95 28.05 -13.29
CA THR A 248 -4.50 27.80 -13.47
C THR A 248 -4.12 26.54 -12.72
N ILE A 249 -3.46 25.61 -13.41
CA ILE A 249 -2.90 24.40 -12.82
C ILE A 249 -1.68 24.79 -11.98
N LEU A 250 -1.72 24.51 -10.67
CA LEU A 250 -0.60 24.71 -9.77
C LEU A 250 0.32 23.50 -9.73
N LEU A 251 -0.27 22.31 -9.56
CA LEU A 251 0.46 21.07 -9.36
C LEU A 251 -0.25 19.93 -10.06
N ILE A 252 0.54 19.05 -10.64
CA ILE A 252 0.11 17.78 -11.19
C ILE A 252 0.90 16.70 -10.48
N GLU A 253 0.21 15.65 -10.04
CA GLU A 253 0.83 14.42 -9.56
C GLU A 253 0.24 13.24 -10.32
N VAL A 254 1.08 12.29 -10.74
CA VAL A 254 0.63 11.01 -11.30
C VAL A 254 1.02 9.91 -10.35
N PHE A 255 0.06 9.04 -10.06
CA PHE A 255 0.22 7.85 -9.27
C PHE A 255 0.00 6.62 -10.15
N ASP A 256 0.77 5.58 -9.93
CA ASP A 256 0.50 4.28 -10.55
C ASP A 256 -0.64 3.54 -9.85
N ASN A 257 -0.99 2.36 -10.36
CA ASN A 257 -2.02 1.47 -9.81
C ASN A 257 -1.74 0.96 -8.38
N LEU A 258 -0.54 1.23 -7.85
CA LEU A 258 -0.12 0.87 -6.50
C LEU A 258 -0.08 2.09 -5.57
N GLY A 259 -0.44 3.27 -6.07
CA GLY A 259 -0.44 4.51 -5.32
C GLY A 259 0.93 5.15 -5.14
N ARG A 260 1.98 4.69 -5.84
CA ARG A 260 3.26 5.41 -5.87
C ARG A 260 3.12 6.63 -6.77
N ARG A 261 3.52 7.80 -6.27
CA ARG A 261 3.68 9.00 -7.09
C ARG A 261 4.86 8.83 -8.05
N VAL A 262 4.56 8.53 -9.31
CA VAL A 262 5.55 8.35 -10.38
C VAL A 262 5.93 9.66 -11.06
N TYR A 263 5.18 10.72 -10.82
CA TYR A 263 5.43 12.04 -11.39
C TYR A 263 4.85 13.16 -10.54
N SER A 264 5.53 14.30 -10.52
CA SER A 264 5.08 15.53 -9.88
C SER A 264 5.66 16.73 -10.61
N GLN A 265 4.82 17.67 -11.06
CA GLN A 265 5.30 18.91 -11.69
C GLN A 265 4.36 20.08 -11.43
N THR A 266 4.92 21.27 -11.26
CA THR A 266 4.16 22.51 -11.10
C THR A 266 4.01 23.24 -12.43
N HIS A 267 2.89 23.96 -12.61
CA HIS A 267 2.61 24.83 -13.76
C HIS A 267 2.83 24.16 -15.13
N ASN A 268 2.42 22.91 -15.28
CA ASN A 268 2.53 22.18 -16.53
C ASN A 268 1.15 21.71 -17.00
N GLU A 269 0.99 21.58 -18.32
CA GLU A 269 -0.24 21.14 -18.99
C GLU A 269 -0.01 19.86 -19.81
N THR A 270 1.25 19.45 -20.00
CA THR A 270 1.61 18.23 -20.75
C THR A 270 2.56 17.35 -19.95
N ILE A 271 2.20 16.09 -19.77
CA ILE A 271 2.97 15.08 -19.04
C ILE A 271 3.49 14.05 -20.02
N ASN A 272 4.81 13.86 -20.09
CA ASN A 272 5.40 12.75 -20.82
C ASN A 272 5.27 11.48 -19.97
N VAL A 273 4.55 10.50 -20.50
CA VAL A 273 4.28 9.21 -19.85
C VAL A 273 4.90 8.04 -20.63
N SER A 274 5.72 8.30 -21.65
CA SER A 274 6.28 7.25 -22.51
C SER A 274 7.09 6.21 -21.73
N SER A 275 7.74 6.61 -20.64
CA SER A 275 8.50 5.73 -19.75
C SER A 275 7.68 5.09 -18.63
N PHE A 276 6.36 5.37 -18.53
CA PHE A 276 5.53 4.82 -17.46
C PHE A 276 5.05 3.42 -17.84
N SER A 277 4.92 2.55 -16.83
CA SER A 277 4.37 1.21 -17.01
C SER A 277 2.94 1.26 -17.57
N LYS A 278 2.61 0.28 -18.41
CA LYS A 278 1.26 0.10 -18.94
C LYS A 278 0.28 -0.19 -17.80
N GLY A 279 -0.98 0.21 -17.97
CA GLY A 279 -2.04 -0.03 -17.00
C GLY A 279 -2.76 1.24 -16.53
N LEU A 280 -3.37 1.16 -15.35
CA LEU A 280 -4.14 2.26 -14.77
C LEU A 280 -3.22 3.22 -14.03
N LEU A 281 -3.33 4.51 -14.35
CA LEU A 281 -2.71 5.62 -13.64
C LEU A 281 -3.79 6.50 -13.03
N LEU A 282 -3.49 7.13 -11.90
CA LEU A 282 -4.30 8.16 -11.27
C LEU A 282 -3.59 9.50 -11.37
N LEU A 283 -4.21 10.45 -12.04
CA LEU A 283 -3.72 11.81 -12.20
C LEU A 283 -4.46 12.72 -11.21
N LYS A 284 -3.72 13.40 -10.33
CA LYS A 284 -4.22 14.49 -9.48
C LYS A 284 -3.81 15.82 -10.06
N VAL A 285 -4.76 16.73 -10.22
CA VAL A 285 -4.56 18.10 -10.66
C VAL A 285 -5.01 19.04 -9.54
N TYR A 286 -4.12 19.91 -9.10
CA TYR A 286 -4.37 20.94 -8.10
C TYR A 286 -4.42 22.30 -8.78
N ASP A 287 -5.46 23.08 -8.49
CA ASP A 287 -5.66 24.40 -9.09
C ASP A 287 -5.27 25.56 -8.17
N ALA A 288 -5.29 26.79 -8.70
CA ALA A 288 -4.97 28.00 -7.96
C ALA A 288 -5.89 28.27 -6.75
N ASN A 289 -7.10 27.70 -6.76
CA ASN A 289 -8.07 27.76 -5.68
C ASN A 289 -7.92 26.60 -4.68
N GLN A 290 -6.86 25.79 -4.81
CA GLN A 290 -6.58 24.58 -4.03
C GLN A 290 -7.62 23.46 -4.20
N GLN A 291 -8.43 23.50 -5.25
CA GLN A 291 -9.30 22.38 -5.59
C GLN A 291 -8.48 21.25 -6.20
N VAL A 292 -8.86 20.02 -5.88
CA VAL A 292 -8.23 18.80 -6.39
C VAL A 292 -9.18 18.09 -7.33
N SER A 293 -8.75 17.88 -8.56
CA SER A 293 -9.44 17.04 -9.55
C SER A 293 -8.64 15.77 -9.79
N LEU A 294 -9.35 14.65 -9.88
CA LEU A 294 -8.78 13.32 -10.06
C LEU A 294 -9.16 12.79 -11.44
N PHE A 295 -8.23 12.14 -12.14
CA PHE A 295 -8.46 11.53 -13.44
C PHE A 295 -7.86 10.14 -13.50
N LYS A 296 -8.59 9.17 -14.05
CA LYS A 296 -8.09 7.82 -14.34
C LYS A 296 -7.59 7.78 -15.76
N ILE A 297 -6.34 7.38 -15.94
CA ILE A 297 -5.69 7.35 -17.25
C ILE A 297 -5.26 5.91 -17.55
N ILE A 298 -5.57 5.43 -18.75
CA ILE A 298 -5.14 4.11 -19.22
C ILE A 298 -3.89 4.30 -20.08
N LYS A 299 -2.74 3.84 -19.58
CA LYS A 299 -1.47 3.77 -20.34
C LYS A 299 -1.42 2.48 -21.16
N LYS A 300 -1.23 2.64 -22.47
CA LYS A 300 -1.02 1.55 -23.44
C LYS A 300 0.43 1.12 -23.56
#